data_AF-A0A975EQK7-F1
#
_entry.id   AF-A0A975EQK7-F1
#
_cell.length_a   1.000
_cell.length_b   1.000
_cell.length_c   1.000
_cell.angle_alpha   90.00
_cell.angle_beta   90.00
_cell.angle_gamma   90.00
#
_symmetry.space_group_name_H-M   'P 1'
#
loop_
_entity.id
_entity.type
_entity.pdbx_description
1 polymer ?
#
loop_
_entity_poly.entity_id
_entity_poly.type
_entity_poly.pdbx_seq_one_letter_code
_entity_poly.pdbx_strand_id
1 'polypeptide(L)'
;MTDKKPPDEAGLDAEIEQVRRTMSYLTELLALMEDEVMEGEPGAIREAAKLLGEIRNWSKLAMETEARFEEREKRREGVVNGYALDLEEARATIGCRMARLRRCCDAGRVSE
;
A
#
# COMPACT_ATOMS: atom_id res chain seq x y z
N MET A 1 20.66 -1.09 -12.76
CA MET A 1 19.57 -2.05 -13.01
C MET A 1 18.28 -1.32 -12.67
N THR A 2 17.52 -0.90 -13.68
CA THR A 2 16.25 -0.22 -13.47
C THR A 2 15.25 -1.25 -12.98
N ASP A 3 14.87 -1.13 -11.70
CA ASP A 3 13.81 -1.88 -11.05
C ASP A 3 12.53 -1.68 -11.87
N LYS A 4 12.19 -2.68 -12.68
CA LYS A 4 10.98 -2.65 -13.50
C LYS A 4 9.84 -3.08 -12.59
N LYS A 5 9.28 -2.08 -11.91
CA LYS A 5 8.07 -2.19 -11.08
C LYS A 5 7.06 -3.10 -11.80
N PRO A 6 6.57 -4.19 -11.18
CA PRO A 6 5.70 -5.15 -11.84
C PRO A 6 4.42 -4.48 -12.34
N PRO A 7 3.81 -5.01 -13.42
CA PRO A 7 2.74 -4.32 -14.15
C PRO A 7 1.47 -4.05 -13.35
N ASP A 8 1.25 -4.75 -12.22
CA ASP A 8 0.12 -4.51 -11.30
C ASP A 8 0.36 -3.30 -10.38
N GLU A 9 1.61 -3.03 -10.02
CA GLU A 9 2.02 -1.94 -9.15
C GLU A 9 1.99 -0.58 -9.86
N ALA A 10 2.35 -0.54 -11.14
CA ALA A 10 2.25 0.69 -11.94
C ALA A 10 0.79 1.15 -12.14
N GLY A 11 -0.16 0.21 -12.13
CA GLY A 11 -1.59 0.53 -12.21
C GLY A 11 -2.12 1.16 -10.92
N LEU A 12 -1.74 0.61 -9.76
CA LEU A 12 -2.19 1.11 -8.45
C LEU A 12 -1.57 2.45 -8.08
N ASP A 13 -0.29 2.68 -8.40
CA ASP A 13 0.32 4.01 -8.24
C ASP A 13 -0.44 5.07 -9.04
N ALA A 14 -0.84 4.72 -10.27
CA ALA A 14 -1.62 5.62 -11.12
C ALA A 14 -3.02 5.89 -10.53
N GLU A 15 -3.65 4.88 -9.91
CA GLU A 15 -4.92 5.06 -9.18
C GLU A 15 -4.77 5.98 -7.96
N ILE A 16 -3.70 5.82 -7.17
CA ILE A 16 -3.41 6.69 -6.01
C ILE A 16 -3.18 8.14 -6.44
N GLU A 17 -2.39 8.35 -7.50
CA GLU A 17 -2.16 9.69 -8.04
C GLU A 17 -3.44 10.31 -8.62
N GLN A 18 -4.30 9.50 -9.23
CA GLN A 18 -5.61 9.96 -9.70
C GLN A 18 -6.50 10.40 -8.53
N VAL A 19 -6.51 9.68 -7.41
CA VAL A 19 -7.25 10.06 -6.19
C VAL A 19 -6.71 11.37 -5.62
N ARG A 20 -5.39 11.54 -5.51
CA ARG A 20 -4.75 12.78 -5.01
C ARG A 20 -5.12 14.02 -5.85
N ARG A 21 -5.09 13.88 -7.18
CA ARG A 21 -5.50 14.95 -8.11
C ARG A 21 -6.97 15.31 -7.93
N THR A 22 -7.82 14.29 -7.80
CA THR A 22 -9.27 14.49 -7.61
C THR A 22 -9.56 15.19 -6.29
N MET A 23 -8.90 14.83 -5.20
CA MET A 23 -9.05 15.52 -3.91
C MET A 23 -8.60 16.98 -3.97
N SER A 24 -7.50 17.28 -4.65
CA SER A 24 -7.02 18.67 -4.82
C SER A 24 -8.04 19.50 -5.60
N TYR A 25 -8.52 18.98 -6.74
CA TYR A 25 -9.55 19.61 -7.55
C TYR A 25 -10.85 19.87 -6.77
N LEU A 26 -11.29 18.90 -5.97
CA LEU A 26 -12.50 19.05 -5.16
C LEU A 26 -12.34 20.08 -4.04
N THR A 27 -11.14 20.20 -3.48
CA THR A 27 -10.84 21.22 -2.46
C THR A 27 -10.88 22.62 -3.06
N GLU A 28 -10.33 22.80 -4.27
CA GLU A 28 -10.40 24.06 -5.02
C GLU A 28 -11.85 24.42 -5.38
N LEU A 29 -12.64 23.42 -5.80
CA LEU A 29 -14.04 23.62 -6.14
C LEU A 29 -14.90 24.01 -4.93
N LEU A 30 -14.63 23.44 -3.75
CA LEU A 30 -15.30 23.85 -2.51
C LEU A 30 -14.97 25.30 -2.14
N ALA A 31 -13.71 25.72 -2.28
CA ALA A 31 -13.31 27.09 -1.98
C ALA A 31 -14.05 28.10 -2.90
N LEU A 32 -14.21 27.77 -4.19
CA LEU A 32 -14.98 28.58 -5.12
C LEU A 32 -16.47 28.69 -4.75
N MET A 33 -17.06 27.60 -4.25
CA MET A 33 -18.47 27.62 -3.82
C MET A 33 -18.70 28.31 -2.48
N GLU A 34 -17.70 28.34 -1.60
CA GLU A 34 -17.80 29.08 -0.34
C GLU A 34 -18.05 30.57 -0.60
N ASP A 35 -17.39 31.13 -1.62
CA ASP A 35 -17.62 32.50 -2.09
C ASP A 35 -19.05 32.71 -2.64
N GLU A 36 -19.56 31.78 -3.48
CA GLU A 36 -20.91 31.87 -4.07
C GLU A 36 -22.04 31.64 -3.05
N VAL A 37 -21.84 30.77 -2.07
CA VAL A 37 -22.80 30.51 -0.99
C VAL A 37 -22.91 31.72 -0.05
N MET A 38 -21.80 32.42 0.19
CA MET A 38 -21.78 33.66 0.98
C MET A 38 -22.55 34.80 0.31
N GLU A 39 -22.72 34.77 -1.02
CA GLU A 39 -23.57 35.72 -1.77
C GLU A 39 -25.09 35.40 -1.67
N GLY A 40 -25.48 34.26 -1.08
CA GLY A 40 -26.86 33.98 -0.69
C GLY A 40 -27.73 33.32 -1.78
N GLU A 41 -27.14 32.76 -2.83
CA GLU A 41 -27.85 32.03 -3.89
C GLU A 41 -28.30 30.62 -3.40
N PRO A 42 -29.61 30.33 -3.33
CA PRO A 42 -30.11 29.04 -2.84
C PRO A 42 -29.70 27.85 -3.74
N GLY A 43 -29.42 28.09 -5.02
CA GLY A 43 -28.91 27.08 -5.95
C GLY A 43 -27.50 26.59 -5.58
N ALA A 44 -26.64 27.49 -5.11
CA ALA A 44 -25.26 27.19 -4.76
C ALA A 44 -25.17 26.24 -3.56
N ILE A 45 -26.05 26.39 -2.56
CA ILE A 45 -26.09 25.52 -1.37
C ILE A 45 -26.39 24.06 -1.75
N ARG A 46 -27.27 23.84 -2.74
CA ARG A 46 -27.65 22.49 -3.18
C ARG A 46 -26.51 21.80 -3.93
N GLU A 47 -25.81 22.53 -4.78
CA GLU A 47 -24.66 21.99 -5.52
C GLU A 47 -23.47 21.76 -4.59
N ALA A 48 -23.24 22.65 -3.63
CA ALA A 48 -22.23 22.47 -2.57
C ALA A 48 -22.51 21.22 -1.72
N ALA A 49 -23.77 20.97 -1.34
CA ALA A 49 -24.15 19.76 -0.60
C ALA A 49 -23.91 18.47 -1.40
N LYS A 50 -24.13 18.51 -2.72
CA LYS A 50 -23.86 17.38 -3.61
C LYS A 50 -22.35 17.11 -3.72
N LEU A 51 -21.54 18.15 -3.89
CA LEU A 51 -20.08 18.03 -3.93
C LEU A 51 -19.48 17.57 -2.61
N LEU A 52 -19.98 18.05 -1.47
CA LEU A 52 -19.61 17.52 -0.16
C LEU A 52 -19.92 16.01 -0.04
N GLY A 53 -21.04 15.57 -0.62
CA GLY A 53 -21.38 14.15 -0.72
C GLY A 53 -20.39 13.36 -1.57
N GLU A 54 -20.00 13.89 -2.73
CA GLU A 54 -18.98 13.29 -3.59
C GLU A 54 -17.62 13.23 -2.88
N ILE A 55 -17.19 14.31 -2.23
CA ILE A 55 -15.94 14.37 -1.46
C ILE A 55 -15.92 13.32 -0.36
N ARG A 56 -17.02 13.16 0.39
CA ARG A 56 -17.13 12.13 1.42
C ARG A 56 -16.96 10.72 0.82
N ASN A 57 -17.54 10.48 -0.35
CA ASN A 57 -17.39 9.21 -1.04
C ASN A 57 -15.95 8.97 -1.50
N TRP A 58 -15.29 9.97 -2.07
CA TRP A 58 -13.89 9.87 -2.49
C TRP A 58 -12.93 9.69 -1.31
N SER A 59 -13.15 10.39 -0.19
CA SER A 59 -12.38 10.20 1.04
C SER A 59 -12.54 8.78 1.59
N LYS A 60 -13.76 8.23 1.56
CA LYS A 60 -13.98 6.84 1.99
C LYS A 60 -13.25 5.85 1.08
N LEU A 61 -13.32 6.05 -0.23
CA LEU A 61 -12.59 5.23 -1.19
C LEU A 61 -11.08 5.30 -0.98
N ALA A 62 -10.53 6.50 -0.73
CA ALA A 62 -9.12 6.70 -0.42
C ALA A 62 -8.67 5.94 0.84
N MET A 63 -9.47 6.01 1.92
CA MET A 63 -9.20 5.25 3.15
C MET A 63 -9.23 3.73 2.90
N GLU A 64 -10.18 3.24 2.09
CA GLU A 64 -10.25 1.83 1.71
C GLU A 64 -9.04 1.40 0.86
N THR A 65 -8.55 2.26 -0.03
CA THR A 65 -7.35 1.99 -0.83
C THR A 65 -6.08 1.99 0.02
N GLU A 66 -5.96 2.89 1.00
CA GLU A 66 -4.83 2.95 1.93
C GLU A 66 -4.75 1.67 2.78
N ALA A 67 -5.88 1.21 3.32
CA ALA A 67 -5.95 -0.02 4.09
C ALA A 67 -5.51 -1.24 3.26
N ARG A 68 -5.95 -1.30 1.99
CA ARG A 68 -5.52 -2.36 1.05
C ARG A 68 -4.04 -2.27 0.71
N PHE A 69 -3.49 -1.06 0.64
CA PHE A 69 -2.07 -0.84 0.41
C PHE A 69 -1.25 -1.36 1.61
N GLU A 70 -1.62 -0.98 2.83
CA GLU A 70 -0.93 -1.40 4.06
C GLU A 70 -0.97 -2.92 4.27
N GLU A 71 -2.10 -3.57 4.01
CA GLU A 71 -2.22 -5.04 4.06
C GLU A 71 -1.25 -5.71 3.05
N ARG A 72 -1.06 -5.10 1.88
CA ARG A 72 -0.18 -5.62 0.83
C ARG A 72 1.30 -5.38 1.13
N GLU A 73 1.65 -4.24 1.71
CA GLU A 73 3.01 -3.97 2.22
C GLU A 73 3.40 -4.97 3.29
N LYS A 74 2.52 -5.22 4.27
CA LYS A 74 2.74 -6.29 5.28
C LYS A 74 2.98 -7.65 4.61
N ARG A 75 2.22 -7.99 3.57
CA ARG A 75 2.44 -9.23 2.82
C ARG A 75 3.77 -9.25 2.07
N ARG A 76 4.25 -8.12 1.52
CA ARG A 76 5.56 -8.00 0.83
C ARG A 76 6.74 -8.19 1.76
N GLU A 77 6.67 -7.59 2.95
CA GLU A 77 7.72 -7.70 3.98
C GLU A 77 7.81 -9.11 4.59
N GLY A 78 7.03 -10.08 4.09
CA GLY A 78 6.99 -11.43 4.63
C GLY A 78 6.36 -11.48 6.02
N VAL A 79 5.53 -10.48 6.37
CA VAL A 79 4.83 -10.43 7.65
C VAL A 79 3.69 -11.44 7.62
N VAL A 80 3.98 -12.65 8.11
CA VAL A 80 2.96 -13.69 8.33
C VAL A 80 2.55 -13.62 9.80
N ASN A 81 1.26 -13.39 10.07
CA ASN A 81 0.70 -13.29 11.43
C ASN A 81 1.30 -12.18 12.32
N GLY A 82 1.77 -11.07 11.73
CA GLY A 82 2.29 -9.91 12.48
C GLY A 82 3.79 -10.00 12.85
N TYR A 83 4.50 -11.01 12.36
CA TYR A 83 5.95 -11.13 12.51
C TYR A 83 6.63 -11.14 11.15
N ALA A 84 7.61 -10.25 10.94
CA ALA A 84 8.50 -10.32 9.79
C ALA A 84 9.44 -11.53 9.97
N LEU A 85 9.36 -12.51 9.07
CA LEU A 85 10.25 -13.68 9.09
C LEU A 85 11.43 -13.41 8.15
N ASP A 86 12.64 -13.24 8.70
CA ASP A 86 13.86 -13.15 7.89
C ASP A 86 14.24 -14.53 7.34
N LEU A 87 13.83 -14.77 6.09
CA LEU A 87 14.10 -16.02 5.38
C LEU A 87 15.57 -16.19 4.99
N GLU A 88 16.34 -15.11 4.88
CA GLU A 88 17.78 -15.19 4.59
C GLU A 88 18.55 -15.65 5.82
N GLU A 89 18.30 -15.02 6.97
CA GLU A 89 18.92 -15.42 8.25
C GLU A 89 18.52 -16.86 8.62
N ALA A 90 17.24 -17.22 8.44
CA ALA A 90 16.76 -18.57 8.69
C ALA A 90 17.47 -19.59 7.78
N ARG A 91 17.61 -19.29 6.48
CA ARG A 91 18.30 -20.15 5.52
C ARG A 91 19.78 -20.29 5.87
N ALA A 92 20.46 -19.20 6.23
CA ALA A 92 21.87 -19.23 6.63
C ALA A 92 22.07 -20.09 7.89
N THR A 93 21.20 -19.92 8.89
CA THR A 93 21.25 -20.68 10.15
C THR A 93 20.99 -22.16 9.93
N ILE A 94 19.94 -22.52 9.19
CA ILE A 94 19.62 -23.91 8.86
C ILE A 94 20.74 -24.54 8.03
N GLY A 95 21.23 -23.82 7.00
CA GLY A 95 22.33 -24.27 6.16
C GLY A 95 23.61 -24.55 6.95
N CYS A 96 23.97 -23.67 7.88
CA CYS A 96 25.11 -23.87 8.78
C CYS A 96 24.93 -25.12 9.67
N ARG A 97 23.73 -25.32 10.23
CA ARG A 97 23.42 -26.49 11.05
C ARG A 97 23.51 -27.78 10.23
N MET A 98 22.94 -27.81 9.02
CA MET A 98 23.04 -28.96 8.12
C MET A 98 24.48 -29.23 7.69
N ALA A 99 25.28 -28.21 7.41
CA ALA A 99 26.69 -28.35 7.05
C ALA A 99 27.54 -28.90 8.21
N ARG A 100 27.18 -28.61 9.46
CA ARG A 100 27.82 -29.24 10.64
C ARG A 100 27.44 -30.71 10.74
N LEU A 101 26.15 -31.04 10.58
CA LEU A 101 25.69 -32.44 10.60
C LEU A 101 26.36 -33.27 9.49
N ARG A 102 26.44 -32.76 8.26
CA ARG A 102 27.14 -33.43 7.16
C ARG A 102 28.60 -33.71 7.49
N ARG A 103 29.32 -32.73 8.05
CA ARG A 103 30.72 -32.93 8.49
C ARG A 103 30.86 -33.99 9.57
N CYS A 104 29.92 -34.06 10.52
CA CYS A 104 29.91 -35.14 11.52
C CYS A 104 29.65 -36.51 10.90
N CYS A 105 28.73 -36.62 9.93
CA CYS A 105 28.45 -37.88 9.24
C CYS A 105 29.60 -38.31 8.30
N ASP A 106 30.30 -37.36 7.68
CA ASP A 106 31.46 -37.64 6.83
C ASP A 106 32.69 -38.09 7.63
N ALA A 107 32.83 -37.65 8.88
CA ALA A 107 33.89 -38.12 9.79
C ALA A 107 33.72 -39.60 10.21
N GLY A 108 32.54 -40.19 9.99
CA GLY A 108 32.25 -41.61 10.24
C GLY A 108 32.26 -42.49 9.00
N ARG A 109 32.58 -41.94 7.82
CA ARG A 109 32.70 -42.74 6.58
C ARG A 109 34.01 -43.52 6.62
N VAL A 110 33.95 -44.74 7.15
CA VAL A 110 35.05 -45.69 7.09
C VAL A 110 35.27 -46.05 5.62
N SER A 111 36.49 -45.86 5.12
CA SER A 111 36.89 -46.30 3.79
C SER A 111 36.67 -47.81 3.67
N GLU A 112 35.96 -48.24 2.62
CA GLU A 112 36.04 -49.62 2.12
C GLU A 112 37.45 -49.91 1.56
#